data_AF-A0AAD5GN99-F1
#
_entry.id   AF-A0AAD5GN99-F1
#
_cell.length_a   1.000
_cell.length_b   1.000
_cell.length_c   1.000
_cell.angle_alpha   90.00
_cell.angle_beta   90.00
_cell.angle_gamma   90.00
#
_symmetry.space_group_name_H-M   'P 1'
#
loop_
_entity.id
_entity.type
_entity.pdbx_description
1 polymer ?
#
loop_
_entity_poly.entity_id
_entity_poly.type
_entity_poly.pdbx_seq_one_letter_code
_entity_poly.pdbx_strand_id
1 'polypeptide(L)'
;MAQFWKPGTEKPRLLDDEEGGVLFYSASPSSSSSYGYASLEKQRQRLPVFKYRTSILYLVETHSTTIIVGETGSGKTTQIPQYLKEAGWADGGYVIACTQPRRLAVQSVAARVAEEMGVKLGEEVGYTIRFEDVTNSDLTRIKFLTDGVLLREMMDDPLLSKYRC
;
A
#
# COMPACT_ATOMS: atom_id res chain seq x y z
N MET A 1 15.69 -7.21 12.37
CA MET A 1 14.68 -6.59 13.26
C MET A 1 14.29 -5.27 12.62
N ALA A 2 13.13 -5.21 11.96
CA ALA A 2 12.66 -3.99 11.32
C ALA A 2 12.40 -2.93 12.39
N GLN A 3 12.91 -1.73 12.16
CA GLN A 3 12.82 -0.59 13.08
C GLN A 3 11.40 -0.01 12.96
N PHE A 4 10.46 -0.76 13.51
CA PHE A 4 9.05 -0.44 13.61
C PHE A 4 8.91 0.93 14.26
N TRP A 5 8.11 1.81 13.64
CA TRP A 5 7.79 3.12 14.19
C TRP A 5 7.38 2.96 15.66
N LYS A 6 8.24 3.40 16.58
CA LYS A 6 8.01 3.17 18.01
C LYS A 6 6.90 4.11 18.49
N PRO A 7 5.83 3.60 19.14
CA PRO A 7 4.89 4.45 19.86
C PRO A 7 5.68 5.37 20.80
N GLY A 8 5.61 6.69 20.58
CA GLY A 8 6.38 7.69 21.34
C GLY A 8 7.10 8.76 20.50
N THR A 9 7.19 8.62 19.17
CA THR A 9 7.46 9.77 18.29
C THR A 9 6.23 10.68 18.30
N GLU A 10 6.44 11.99 18.47
CA GLU A 10 5.35 13.00 18.53
C GLU A 10 4.30 12.74 17.44
N LYS A 11 3.02 12.87 17.82
CA LYS A 11 1.90 12.80 16.87
C LYS A 11 2.26 13.68 15.67
N PRO A 12 2.26 13.15 14.43
CA PRO A 12 2.49 14.00 13.27
C PRO A 12 1.48 15.14 13.35
N ARG A 13 1.94 16.40 13.20
CA ARG A 13 1.03 17.55 13.13
C ARG A 13 0.01 17.19 12.04
N LEU A 14 -1.24 16.97 12.45
CA LEU A 14 -2.31 16.92 11.46
C LEU A 14 -2.22 18.28 10.79
N LEU A 15 -1.98 18.25 9.47
CA LEU A 15 -2.08 19.45 8.66
C LEU A 15 -3.55 19.82 8.73
N ASP A 16 -3.90 20.70 9.67
CA ASP A 16 -5.08 21.53 9.52
C ASP A 16 -4.88 22.28 8.20
N ASP A 17 -5.88 22.24 7.31
CA ASP A 17 -5.81 22.79 5.96
C ASP A 17 -5.52 24.31 5.99
N GLU A 18 -4.25 24.67 6.12
CA GLU A 18 -3.71 26.02 5.93
C GLU A 18 -2.39 25.86 5.14
N GLU A 19 -2.32 26.61 4.04
CA GLU A 19 -1.28 26.55 3.01
C GLU A 19 0.16 26.60 3.53
N GLY A 20 1.08 25.96 2.79
CA GLY A 20 2.50 26.35 2.79
C GLY A 20 3.48 25.23 3.06
N GLY A 21 4.23 24.85 2.01
CA GLY A 21 5.12 23.70 2.04
C GLY A 21 6.37 23.86 2.89
N VAL A 22 7.00 22.73 3.20
CA VAL A 22 8.41 22.70 3.60
C VAL A 22 9.09 21.50 2.93
N LEU A 23 10.12 21.82 2.14
CA LEU A 23 10.98 20.92 1.38
C LEU A 23 12.13 20.44 2.30
N PHE A 24 12.45 19.15 2.32
CA PHE A 24 13.77 18.69 2.76
C PHE A 24 14.35 17.64 1.79
N TYR A 25 15.64 17.83 1.48
CA TYR A 25 16.36 17.31 0.33
C TYR A 25 17.22 16.07 0.66
N SER A 26 17.10 15.08 -0.23
CA SER A 26 17.95 13.96 -0.65
C SER A 26 18.92 13.22 0.31
N ALA A 27 18.90 11.89 0.17
CA ALA A 27 20.13 11.10 0.02
C ALA A 27 19.98 10.16 -1.20
N SER A 28 21.00 10.12 -2.06
CA SER A 28 21.03 9.43 -3.36
C SER A 28 21.27 7.92 -3.24
N PRO A 29 20.66 7.07 -4.08
CA PRO A 29 21.17 5.72 -4.33
C PRO A 29 21.76 5.58 -5.74
N SER A 30 22.78 4.73 -5.78
CA SER A 30 23.63 4.35 -6.91
C SER A 30 22.89 3.58 -8.01
N SER A 31 23.43 3.75 -9.22
CA SER A 31 22.94 3.36 -10.53
C SER A 31 22.69 1.87 -10.79
N SER A 32 21.52 1.55 -11.31
CA SER A 32 21.34 0.91 -12.63
C SER A 32 19.85 0.90 -13.01
N SER A 33 19.53 1.19 -14.28
CA SER A 33 18.17 1.15 -14.87
C SER A 33 17.17 2.22 -14.37
N SER A 34 17.64 3.41 -14.01
CA SER A 34 16.88 4.40 -13.21
C SER A 34 15.94 5.36 -13.97
N TYR A 35 16.01 5.45 -15.30
CA TYR A 35 15.30 6.53 -16.03
C TYR A 35 13.76 6.43 -15.96
N GLY A 36 13.20 5.22 -15.93
CA GLY A 36 11.75 5.01 -15.77
C GLY A 36 11.28 5.16 -14.32
N TYR A 37 12.00 4.54 -13.38
CA TYR A 37 11.63 4.52 -11.95
C TYR A 37 11.69 5.89 -11.29
N ALA A 38 12.72 6.70 -11.60
CA ALA A 38 12.81 8.07 -11.09
C ALA A 38 11.64 8.96 -11.55
N SER A 39 11.05 8.66 -12.71
CA SER A 39 9.85 9.34 -13.20
C SER A 39 8.60 8.92 -12.42
N LEU A 40 8.43 7.62 -12.18
CA LEU A 40 7.31 7.06 -11.41
C LEU A 40 7.33 7.53 -9.95
N GLU A 41 8.50 7.59 -9.32
CA GLU A 41 8.64 8.08 -7.94
C GLU A 41 8.24 9.56 -7.83
N LYS A 42 8.66 10.40 -8.78
CA LYS A 42 8.22 11.80 -8.85
C LYS A 42 6.71 11.91 -9.07
N GLN A 43 6.10 11.01 -9.84
CA GLN A 43 4.65 10.96 -9.99
C GLN A 43 3.95 10.60 -8.68
N ARG A 44 4.45 9.61 -7.93
CA ARG A 44 3.93 9.22 -6.61
C ARG A 44 3.95 10.39 -5.62
N GLN A 45 5.04 11.16 -5.59
CA GLN A 45 5.20 12.32 -4.72
C GLN A 45 4.23 13.48 -5.03
N ARG A 46 3.72 13.56 -6.27
CA ARG A 46 2.74 14.58 -6.67
C ARG A 46 1.31 14.25 -6.25
N LEU A 47 1.02 13.00 -5.87
CA LEU A 47 -0.32 12.59 -5.50
C LEU A 47 -0.72 13.25 -4.17
N PRO A 48 -1.97 13.74 -4.03
CA PRO A 48 -2.42 14.40 -2.80
C PRO A 48 -2.19 13.57 -1.53
N VAL A 49 -2.36 12.25 -1.59
CA VAL A 49 -2.17 11.33 -0.45
C VAL A 49 -0.73 11.32 0.10
N PHE A 50 0.27 11.72 -0.71
CA PHE A 50 1.68 11.68 -0.30
C PHE A 50 1.95 12.58 0.91
N LYS A 51 1.34 13.77 0.94
CA LYS A 51 1.47 14.73 2.07
C LYS A 51 0.99 14.14 3.39
N TYR A 52 0.07 13.19 3.35
CA TYR A 52 -0.57 12.58 4.51
C TYR A 52 0.03 11.22 4.88
N ARG A 53 1.10 10.76 4.20
CA ARG A 53 1.70 9.44 4.41
C ARG A 53 1.96 9.15 5.90
N THR A 54 2.66 10.04 6.59
CA THR A 54 3.02 9.85 8.00
C THR A 54 1.81 9.81 8.91
N SER A 55 0.84 10.70 8.67
CA SER A 55 -0.41 10.76 9.44
C SER A 55 -1.24 9.49 9.26
N ILE A 56 -1.32 8.96 8.04
CA ILE A 56 -2.01 7.70 7.74
C ILE A 56 -1.35 6.54 8.50
N LEU A 57 -0.02 6.40 8.43
CA LEU A 57 0.70 5.34 9.13
C LEU A 57 0.50 5.41 10.65
N TYR A 58 0.58 6.62 11.21
CA TYR A 58 0.31 6.83 12.64
C TYR A 58 -1.12 6.42 13.04
N LEU A 59 -2.12 6.81 12.24
CA LEU A 59 -3.52 6.51 12.53
C LEU A 59 -3.80 5.01 12.44
N VAL A 60 -3.30 4.33 11.41
CA VAL A 60 -3.46 2.88 11.22
C VAL A 60 -2.75 2.08 12.30
N GLU A 61 -1.60 2.54 12.79
CA GLU A 61 -0.89 1.92 13.91
C GLU A 61 -1.61 2.10 15.24
N THR A 62 -2.19 3.28 15.46
CA THR A 62 -2.82 3.63 16.75
C THR A 62 -4.25 3.08 16.86
N HIS A 63 -4.95 2.89 15.75
CA HIS A 63 -6.36 2.50 15.73
C HIS A 63 -6.57 1.24 14.90
N SER A 64 -7.30 0.28 15.47
CA SER A 64 -7.70 -0.94 14.78
C SER A 64 -8.56 -0.72 13.54
N THR A 65 -9.17 0.46 13.41
CA THR A 65 -9.99 0.84 12.26
C THR A 65 -9.78 2.32 11.96
N THR A 66 -9.38 2.62 10.73
CA THR A 66 -9.15 3.99 10.24
C THR A 66 -9.94 4.21 8.95
N ILE A 67 -10.74 5.27 8.90
CA ILE A 67 -11.49 5.67 7.70
C ILE A 67 -10.71 6.78 7.01
N ILE A 68 -10.30 6.54 5.76
CA ILE A 68 -9.56 7.51 4.94
C ILE A 68 -10.46 8.00 3.82
N VAL A 69 -10.79 9.28 3.86
CA VAL A 69 -11.62 9.95 2.84
C VAL A 69 -10.74 10.82 1.95
N GLY A 70 -11.02 10.80 0.65
CA GLY A 70 -10.38 11.71 -0.32
C GLY A 70 -10.97 11.51 -1.70
N GLU A 71 -10.78 12.48 -2.58
CA GLU A 71 -11.31 12.45 -3.95
C GLU A 71 -10.74 11.29 -4.81
N THR A 72 -11.45 10.90 -5.87
CA THR A 72 -10.93 9.96 -6.86
C THR A 72 -9.68 10.53 -7.52
N GLY A 73 -8.66 9.70 -7.74
CA GLY A 73 -7.38 10.17 -8.29
C GLY A 73 -6.40 10.70 -7.24
N SER A 74 -6.80 10.80 -5.96
CA SER A 74 -5.91 11.26 -4.88
C SER A 74 -4.75 10.29 -4.55
N GLY A 75 -4.77 9.08 -5.11
CA GLY A 75 -3.72 8.06 -4.93
C GLY A 75 -4.00 7.01 -3.84
N LYS A 76 -5.17 7.01 -3.19
CA LYS A 76 -5.48 6.10 -2.06
C LYS A 76 -5.19 4.63 -2.36
N THR A 77 -5.84 4.11 -3.40
CA THR A 77 -5.79 2.68 -3.74
C THR A 77 -4.40 2.22 -4.17
N THR A 78 -3.59 3.09 -4.79
CA THR A 78 -2.25 2.71 -5.25
C THR A 78 -1.20 2.91 -4.17
N GLN A 79 -1.25 3.99 -3.39
CA GLN A 79 -0.17 4.38 -2.49
C GLN A 79 -0.27 3.83 -1.07
N ILE A 80 -1.48 3.77 -0.49
CA ILE A 80 -1.63 3.36 0.93
C ILE A 80 -1.09 1.94 1.18
N PRO A 81 -1.39 0.93 0.33
CA PRO A 81 -0.85 -0.42 0.54
C PRO A 81 0.68 -0.45 0.45
N GLN A 82 1.27 0.37 -0.42
CA GLN A 82 2.73 0.51 -0.52
C GLN A 82 3.31 1.12 0.76
N TYR A 83 2.69 2.17 1.31
CA TYR A 83 3.15 2.76 2.56
C TYR A 83 3.11 1.79 3.74
N LEU A 84 2.04 0.99 3.84
CA LEU A 84 1.91 -0.04 4.87
C LEU A 84 2.98 -1.12 4.72
N LYS A 85 3.22 -1.61 3.49
CA LYS A 85 4.29 -2.56 3.19
C LYS A 85 5.66 -2.00 3.55
N GLU A 86 5.95 -0.77 3.13
CA GLU A 86 7.20 -0.06 3.45
C GLU A 86 7.37 0.18 4.96
N ALA A 87 6.28 0.27 5.71
CA ALA A 87 6.26 0.39 7.17
C ALA A 87 6.37 -0.95 7.92
N GLY A 88 6.49 -2.09 7.21
CA GLY A 88 6.67 -3.41 7.80
C GLY A 88 5.38 -4.15 8.17
N TRP A 89 4.21 -3.68 7.71
CA TRP A 89 2.92 -4.36 7.98
C TRP A 89 2.80 -5.74 7.34
N ALA A 90 3.65 -6.03 6.35
CA ALA A 90 3.71 -7.32 5.67
C ALA A 90 4.93 -8.17 6.12
N ASP A 91 5.67 -7.74 7.15
CA ASP A 91 6.78 -8.51 7.70
C ASP A 91 6.29 -9.81 8.33
N GLY A 92 7.15 -10.84 8.43
CA GLY A 92 6.75 -12.13 9.01
C GLY A 92 5.81 -12.96 8.13
N GLY A 93 5.66 -12.60 6.85
CA GLY A 93 4.85 -13.34 5.89
C GLY A 93 3.37 -12.91 5.83
N TYR A 94 3.00 -11.87 6.58
CA TYR A 94 1.65 -11.30 6.50
C TYR A 94 1.37 -10.63 5.16
N VAL A 95 0.09 -10.57 4.81
CA VAL A 95 -0.38 -9.95 3.56
C VAL A 95 -1.29 -8.76 3.87
N ILE A 96 -1.16 -7.70 3.07
CA ILE A 96 -2.07 -6.57 3.02
C ILE A 96 -3.12 -6.85 1.94
N ALA A 97 -4.39 -6.98 2.33
CA ALA A 97 -5.52 -7.22 1.45
C ALA A 97 -6.16 -5.89 1.01
N CYS A 98 -6.35 -5.73 -0.29
CA CYS A 98 -6.99 -4.55 -0.86
C CYS A 98 -8.16 -4.97 -1.72
N THR A 99 -9.38 -4.80 -1.21
CA THR A 99 -10.55 -5.20 -2.01
C THR A 99 -10.94 -4.13 -3.03
N GLN A 100 -11.49 -4.58 -4.15
CA GLN A 100 -12.18 -3.72 -5.13
C GLN A 100 -13.45 -4.42 -5.61
N PRO A 101 -14.58 -3.71 -5.76
CA PRO A 101 -15.84 -4.32 -6.15
C PRO A 101 -15.87 -4.80 -7.61
N ARG A 102 -14.92 -4.33 -8.44
CA ARG A 102 -14.87 -4.63 -9.88
C ARG A 102 -13.61 -5.39 -10.25
N ARG A 103 -13.76 -6.48 -11.00
CA ARG A 103 -12.65 -7.32 -11.49
C ARG A 103 -11.58 -6.53 -12.26
N LEU A 104 -12.00 -5.65 -13.17
CA LEU A 104 -11.07 -4.81 -13.94
C LEU A 104 -10.27 -3.84 -13.05
N ALA A 105 -10.87 -3.36 -11.95
CA ALA A 105 -10.16 -2.50 -11.00
C ALA A 105 -9.09 -3.30 -10.24
N VAL A 106 -9.40 -4.53 -9.80
CA VAL A 106 -8.42 -5.43 -9.17
C VAL A 106 -7.20 -5.64 -10.08
N GLN A 107 -7.43 -6.05 -11.33
CA GLN A 107 -6.35 -6.36 -12.28
C GLN A 107 -5.51 -5.13 -12.63
N SER A 108 -6.17 -4.01 -12.98
CA SER A 108 -5.47 -2.79 -13.41
C SER A 108 -4.69 -2.13 -12.27
N VAL A 109 -5.25 -2.10 -11.05
CA VAL A 109 -4.56 -1.54 -9.88
C VAL A 109 -3.38 -2.42 -9.50
N ALA A 110 -3.54 -3.75 -9.45
CA ALA A 110 -2.43 -4.65 -9.11
C ALA A 110 -1.27 -4.52 -10.09
N ALA A 111 -1.56 -4.50 -11.40
CA ALA A 111 -0.56 -4.29 -12.43
C ALA A 111 0.15 -2.93 -12.28
N ARG A 112 -0.62 -1.87 -12.01
CA ARG A 112 -0.08 -0.53 -11.79
C ARG A 112 0.83 -0.46 -10.56
N VAL A 113 0.42 -1.06 -9.45
CA VAL A 113 1.22 -1.05 -8.20
C VAL A 113 2.47 -1.91 -8.35
N ALA A 114 2.40 -3.04 -9.07
CA ALA A 114 3.58 -3.84 -9.39
C ALA A 114 4.61 -3.03 -10.23
N GLU A 115 4.14 -2.29 -11.23
CA GLU A 115 4.97 -1.38 -12.03
C GLU A 115 5.60 -0.28 -11.17
N GLU A 116 4.81 0.37 -10.30
CA GLU A 116 5.30 1.43 -9.40
C GLU A 116 6.35 0.92 -8.39
N MET A 117 6.26 -0.34 -7.99
CA MET A 117 7.22 -0.99 -7.10
C MET A 117 8.41 -1.64 -7.84
N GLY A 118 8.39 -1.67 -9.18
CA GLY A 118 9.43 -2.32 -9.99
C GLY A 118 9.51 -3.83 -9.79
N VAL A 119 8.38 -4.47 -9.48
CA VAL A 119 8.28 -5.92 -9.27
C VAL A 119 7.43 -6.57 -10.36
N LYS A 120 7.62 -7.86 -10.58
CA LYS A 120 6.76 -8.61 -11.49
C LYS A 120 5.40 -8.85 -10.84
N LEU A 121 4.33 -8.62 -11.59
CA LEU A 121 2.97 -8.96 -11.16
C LEU A 121 2.86 -10.46 -10.87
N GLY A 122 2.34 -10.79 -9.70
CA GLY A 122 2.28 -12.15 -9.16
C GLY A 122 3.41 -12.50 -8.19
N GLU A 123 4.42 -11.64 -8.02
CA GLU A 123 5.46 -11.79 -6.99
C GLU A 123 5.08 -11.01 -5.72
N GLU A 124 5.77 -9.91 -5.39
CA GLU A 124 5.45 -9.10 -4.20
C GLU A 124 4.05 -8.47 -4.23
N VAL A 125 3.55 -8.16 -5.43
CA VAL A 125 2.21 -7.62 -5.68
C VAL A 125 1.45 -8.61 -6.54
N GLY A 126 0.28 -9.03 -6.09
CA GLY A 126 -0.56 -10.00 -6.80
C GLY A 126 -2.04 -9.67 -6.70
N TYR A 127 -2.86 -10.46 -7.39
CA TYR A 127 -4.30 -10.37 -7.25
C TYR A 127 -5.03 -11.69 -7.36
N THR A 128 -6.23 -11.74 -6.79
CA THR A 128 -7.13 -12.88 -6.94
C THR A 128 -8.55 -12.39 -7.25
N ILE A 129 -9.11 -12.88 -8.35
CA ILE A 129 -10.50 -12.68 -8.73
C ILE A 129 -11.14 -14.04 -8.97
N ARG A 130 -12.46 -14.06 -9.20
CA ARG A 130 -13.13 -15.33 -9.49
C ARG A 130 -12.50 -15.98 -10.74
N PHE A 131 -12.05 -17.22 -10.57
CA PHE A 131 -11.41 -18.07 -11.59
C PHE A 131 -10.00 -17.68 -12.02
N GLU A 132 -9.34 -16.78 -11.30
CA GLU A 132 -8.00 -16.33 -11.67
C GLU A 132 -7.24 -15.87 -10.41
N ASP A 133 -6.12 -16.54 -10.13
CA ASP A 133 -5.24 -16.23 -9.02
C ASP A 133 -3.83 -16.00 -9.54
N VAL A 134 -3.35 -14.76 -9.40
CA VAL A 134 -2.02 -14.30 -9.80
C VAL A 134 -1.31 -13.83 -8.54
N THR A 135 -1.01 -14.78 -7.67
CA THR A 135 -0.27 -14.57 -6.42
C THR A 135 0.80 -15.65 -6.24
N ASN A 136 1.83 -15.32 -5.47
CA ASN A 136 2.86 -16.24 -5.01
C ASN A 136 2.76 -16.33 -3.48
N SER A 137 2.50 -17.52 -2.94
CA SER A 137 2.30 -17.72 -1.50
C SER A 137 3.46 -17.21 -0.64
N ASP A 138 4.67 -17.31 -1.16
CA ASP A 138 5.90 -17.04 -0.41
C ASP A 138 6.33 -15.58 -0.58
N LEU A 139 6.00 -14.95 -1.71
CA LEU A 139 6.45 -13.59 -2.06
C LEU A 139 5.37 -12.51 -1.94
N THR A 140 4.10 -12.82 -2.21
CA THR A 140 3.04 -11.78 -2.24
C THR A 140 2.85 -11.18 -0.86
N ARG A 141 2.92 -9.84 -0.81
CA ARG A 141 2.73 -9.02 0.39
C ARG A 141 1.62 -8.00 0.23
N ILE A 142 1.33 -7.60 -1.00
CA ILE A 142 0.15 -6.79 -1.33
C ILE A 142 -0.73 -7.60 -2.27
N LYS A 143 -1.95 -7.91 -1.83
CA LYS A 143 -2.91 -8.70 -2.59
C LYS A 143 -4.17 -7.88 -2.88
N PHE A 144 -4.43 -7.64 -4.16
CA PHE A 144 -5.70 -7.05 -4.59
C PHE A 144 -6.71 -8.16 -4.86
N LEU A 145 -7.96 -8.00 -4.44
CA LEU A 145 -8.96 -9.04 -4.65
C LEU A 145 -10.36 -8.47 -4.77
N THR A 146 -11.28 -9.24 -5.34
CA THR A 146 -12.71 -8.85 -5.29
C THR A 146 -13.29 -9.16 -3.92
N ASP A 147 -14.27 -8.38 -3.48
CA ASP A 147 -14.96 -8.60 -2.19
C ASP A 147 -15.45 -10.04 -2.03
N GLY A 148 -16.04 -10.62 -3.08
CA GLY A 148 -16.52 -12.00 -3.07
C GLY A 148 -15.44 -13.09 -2.95
N VAL A 149 -14.18 -12.77 -3.28
CA VAL A 149 -13.04 -13.68 -3.03
C VAL A 149 -12.64 -13.61 -1.56
N LEU A 150 -12.53 -12.40 -0.99
CA LEU A 150 -12.21 -12.23 0.44
C LEU A 150 -13.28 -12.89 1.32
N LEU A 151 -14.57 -12.71 0.99
CA LEU A 151 -15.67 -13.35 1.70
C LEU A 151 -15.57 -14.87 1.66
N ARG A 152 -15.12 -15.46 0.54
CA ARG A 152 -14.92 -16.91 0.45
C ARG A 152 -13.74 -17.36 1.31
N GLU A 153 -12.61 -16.64 1.26
CA GLU A 153 -11.46 -16.95 2.11
C GLU A 153 -11.80 -16.85 3.59
N MET A 154 -12.67 -15.91 3.98
CA MET A 154 -13.20 -15.80 5.34
C MET A 154 -14.06 -17.00 5.76
N MET A 155 -14.71 -17.69 4.83
CA MET A 155 -15.44 -18.93 5.15
C MET A 155 -14.48 -20.07 5.50
N ASP A 156 -13.30 -20.11 4.88
CA ASP A 156 -12.26 -21.12 5.13
C ASP A 156 -11.40 -20.77 6.35
N ASP A 157 -11.04 -19.48 6.50
CA ASP A 157 -10.34 -18.92 7.65
C ASP A 157 -11.10 -17.69 8.20
N PRO A 158 -12.00 -17.90 9.17
CA PRO A 158 -12.82 -16.83 9.76
C PRO A 158 -12.03 -15.72 10.45
N LEU A 159 -10.78 -15.99 10.85
CA LEU A 159 -9.91 -15.00 11.49
C LEU A 159 -9.05 -14.26 10.48
N LEU A 160 -9.05 -14.68 9.20
CA LEU A 160 -8.22 -14.11 8.15
C LEU A 160 -6.75 -14.03 8.59
N SER A 161 -6.25 -15.09 9.23
CA SER A 161 -4.97 -15.15 9.95
C SER A 161 -3.73 -14.84 9.09
N LYS A 162 -3.84 -14.99 7.77
CA LYS A 162 -2.82 -14.60 6.78
C LYS A 162 -2.69 -13.08 6.62
N TYR A 163 -3.76 -12.34 6.89
CA TYR A 163 -3.86 -10.91 6.65
C TYR A 163 -3.56 -10.11 7.91
N ARG A 164 -2.95 -8.93 7.72
CA ARG A 164 -2.67 -7.99 8.82
C ARG A 164 -3.31 -6.62 8.63
N CYS A 165 -3.68 -6.27 7.40
CA CYS A 165 -4.44 -5.09 7.04
C CYS A 165 -5.25 -5.35 5.77
#